data_AF-A0A5S9MK85-F1
#
_entry.id   AF-A0A5S9MK85-F1
#
_cell.length_a   1.000
_cell.length_b   1.000
_cell.length_c   1.000
_cell.angle_alpha   90.00
_cell.angle_beta   90.00
_cell.angle_gamma   90.00
#
_symmetry.space_group_name_H-M   'P 1'
#
loop_
_entity.id
_entity.type
_entity.pdbx_description
1 polymer ?
#
loop_
_entity_poly.entity_id
_entity_poly.type
_entity_poly.pdbx_seq_one_letter_code
_entity_poly.pdbx_strand_id
1 'polypeptide(L)'
;MTIGKVEIAVMTDLDIQGGIDKSDYDRIFVEAHPWVKNVLEATSNLGFHLNEADCEQAPYFQRRLPFVQEFEFIPTSDYYRYMLDELELIFLIDEGGLDIVFEVDRRARGLRGWLEEMYNDGEQLVRYRFSPSDLEDVEVLEGMLEEIIDQYAE
;
A
#
# COMPACT_ATOMS: atom_id res chain seq x y z
N MET A 1 8.25 -2.42 0.54
CA MET A 1 9.06 -3.06 -0.51
C MET A 1 9.72 -2.00 -1.37
N THR A 2 10.83 -2.31 -2.02
CA THR A 2 11.55 -1.42 -2.93
C THR A 2 10.87 -1.49 -4.30
N ILE A 3 10.08 -0.47 -4.64
CA ILE A 3 9.34 -0.35 -5.90
C ILE A 3 9.06 1.14 -6.15
N GLY A 4 8.89 1.52 -7.43
CA GLY A 4 8.64 2.91 -7.78
C GLY A 4 9.79 3.82 -7.36
N LYS A 5 9.48 4.83 -6.54
CA LYS A 5 10.47 5.79 -6.01
C LYS A 5 11.05 5.39 -4.66
N VAL A 6 10.54 4.33 -4.04
CA VAL A 6 10.95 3.91 -2.69
C VAL A 6 12.33 3.28 -2.71
N GLU A 7 13.25 3.89 -1.97
CA GLU A 7 14.60 3.38 -1.72
C GLU A 7 14.76 2.96 -0.26
N ILE A 8 15.40 1.82 -0.03
CA ILE A 8 15.72 1.31 1.31
C ILE A 8 17.23 1.08 1.34
N ALA A 9 17.88 1.55 2.41
CA ALA A 9 19.32 1.43 2.57
C ALA A 9 19.70 1.11 4.02
N VAL A 10 20.83 0.45 4.16
CA VAL A 10 21.53 0.29 5.44
C VAL A 10 22.58 1.39 5.50
N MET A 11 22.48 2.25 6.51
CA MET A 11 23.47 3.29 6.77
C MET A 11 24.38 2.82 7.90
N THR A 12 25.67 2.74 7.61
CA THR A 12 26.69 2.53 8.65
C THR A 12 27.16 3.89 9.14
N ASP A 13 27.12 4.11 10.44
CA ASP A 13 27.64 5.32 11.09
C ASP A 13 28.75 4.93 12.08
N LEU A 14 29.92 5.54 11.95
CA LEU A 14 31.11 5.28 12.74
C LEU A 14 31.57 6.58 13.40
N ASP A 15 31.24 6.69 14.68
CA ASP A 15 31.64 7.78 15.57
C ASP A 15 33.12 7.65 15.95
N ILE A 16 33.89 8.72 15.72
CA ILE A 16 35.30 8.83 16.13
C ILE A 16 35.45 10.00 17.11
N GLN A 17 35.52 9.68 18.40
CA GLN A 17 35.73 10.69 19.44
C GLN A 17 37.00 11.52 19.19
N GLY A 18 36.83 12.83 18.99
CA GLY A 18 37.92 13.77 18.70
C GLY A 18 38.49 13.67 17.28
N GLY A 19 37.85 12.88 16.41
CA GLY A 19 38.18 12.72 15.00
C GLY A 19 37.06 13.19 14.07
N ILE A 20 37.13 12.76 12.81
CA ILE A 20 36.09 13.00 11.80
C ILE A 20 35.34 11.68 11.59
N ASP A 21 34.05 11.67 11.92
CA ASP A 21 33.15 10.52 11.75
C ASP A 21 33.17 10.00 10.31
N LYS A 22 32.84 8.71 10.16
CA LYS A 22 32.78 8.02 8.87
C LYS A 22 31.41 7.38 8.69
N SER A 23 30.98 7.28 7.46
CA SER A 23 29.72 6.63 7.12
C SER A 23 29.83 5.81 5.84
N ASP A 24 28.91 4.86 5.70
CA ASP A 24 28.69 4.06 4.50
C ASP A 24 27.19 3.98 4.19
N TYR A 25 26.84 3.77 2.92
CA TYR A 25 25.47 3.75 2.44
C TYR A 25 25.24 2.60 1.45
N ASP A 26 24.61 1.53 1.94
CA ASP A 26 24.36 0.32 1.17
C ASP A 26 22.89 0.20 0.80
N ARG A 27 22.56 0.35 -0.49
CA ARG A 27 21.20 0.13 -0.98
C ARG A 27 20.84 -1.34 -0.93
N ILE A 28 19.62 -1.63 -0.48
CA ILE A 28 19.05 -2.96 -0.50
C ILE A 28 17.71 -2.99 -1.23
N PHE A 29 17.42 -4.12 -1.87
CA PHE A 29 16.12 -4.38 -2.48
C PHE A 29 15.30 -5.22 -1.52
N VAL A 30 14.18 -4.67 -1.07
CA VAL A 30 13.19 -5.39 -0.26
C VAL A 30 12.09 -5.86 -1.19
N GLU A 31 12.02 -7.15 -1.45
CA GLU A 31 10.98 -7.74 -2.29
C GLU A 31 9.60 -7.69 -1.61
N ALA A 32 8.55 -7.89 -2.40
CA ALA A 32 7.20 -8.07 -1.88
C ALA A 32 7.13 -9.35 -1.03
N HIS A 33 6.48 -9.27 0.13
CA HIS A 33 6.08 -10.47 0.87
C HIS A 33 5.15 -11.34 -0.02
N PRO A 34 5.20 -12.68 0.04
CA PRO A 34 4.37 -13.54 -0.80
C PRO A 34 2.87 -13.18 -0.79
N TRP A 35 2.29 -12.94 0.38
CA TRP A 35 0.89 -12.50 0.48
C TRP A 35 0.61 -11.17 -0.22
N VAL A 36 1.52 -10.20 -0.10
CA VAL A 36 1.36 -8.92 -0.80
C VAL A 36 1.48 -9.14 -2.30
N LYS A 37 2.43 -9.97 -2.75
CA LYS A 37 2.56 -10.33 -4.16
C LYS A 37 1.27 -10.95 -4.72
N ASN A 38 0.64 -11.85 -3.96
CA ASN A 38 -0.63 -12.47 -4.35
C ASN A 38 -1.76 -11.44 -4.45
N VAL A 39 -1.82 -10.47 -3.53
CA VAL A 39 -2.78 -9.35 -3.66
C VAL A 39 -2.50 -8.53 -4.91
N LEU A 40 -1.24 -8.13 -5.16
CA LEU A 40 -0.88 -7.35 -6.34
C LEU A 40 -1.25 -8.07 -7.66
N GLU A 41 -1.06 -9.40 -7.70
CA GLU A 41 -1.44 -10.25 -8.82
C GLU A 41 -2.96 -10.33 -8.98
N ALA A 42 -3.69 -10.64 -7.91
CA ALA A 42 -5.15 -10.70 -7.90
C ALA A 42 -5.78 -9.37 -8.33
N THR A 43 -5.30 -8.24 -7.80
CA THR A 43 -5.73 -6.89 -8.22
C THR A 43 -5.45 -6.66 -9.71
N SER A 44 -4.31 -7.13 -10.23
CA SER A 44 -4.00 -7.01 -11.66
C SER A 44 -4.94 -7.87 -12.53
N ASN A 45 -5.30 -9.06 -12.07
CA ASN A 45 -6.20 -9.98 -12.77
C ASN A 45 -7.64 -9.43 -12.86
N LEU A 46 -8.08 -8.68 -11.85
CA LEU A 46 -9.35 -7.92 -11.88
C LEU A 46 -9.35 -6.78 -12.91
N GLY A 47 -8.21 -6.49 -13.54
CA GLY A 47 -8.10 -5.48 -14.59
C GLY A 47 -7.63 -4.14 -14.06
N PHE A 48 -6.74 -4.12 -13.08
CA PHE A 48 -6.02 -2.94 -12.65
C PHE A 48 -4.53 -3.01 -13.06
N HIS A 49 -3.88 -1.85 -13.13
CA HIS A 49 -2.44 -1.76 -13.34
C HIS A 49 -1.81 -0.89 -12.26
N LEU A 50 -0.77 -1.41 -11.61
CA LEU A 50 -0.01 -0.63 -10.63
C LEU A 50 0.67 0.56 -11.34
N ASN A 51 0.24 1.76 -10.99
CA ASN A 51 0.73 3.02 -11.56
C ASN A 51 1.86 3.62 -10.73
N GLU A 52 1.66 3.71 -9.41
CA GLU A 52 2.64 4.29 -8.50
C GLU A 52 2.69 3.53 -7.17
N ALA A 53 3.86 3.59 -6.53
CA ALA A 53 4.04 3.11 -5.18
C ALA A 53 5.08 4.00 -4.48
N ASP A 54 4.69 4.62 -3.37
CA ASP A 54 5.54 5.53 -2.60
C ASP A 54 5.25 5.43 -1.08
N CYS A 55 6.14 5.99 -0.27
CA CYS A 55 5.96 6.09 1.18
C CYS A 55 5.33 7.44 1.55
N GLU A 56 4.06 7.41 1.93
CA GLU A 56 3.27 8.59 2.25
C GLU A 56 3.19 8.84 3.75
N GLN A 57 3.23 10.11 4.17
CA GLN A 57 3.07 10.49 5.58
C GLN A 57 1.70 10.05 6.10
N ALA A 58 1.66 9.36 7.24
CA ALA A 58 0.45 8.66 7.65
C ALA A 58 0.17 8.66 9.17
N PRO A 59 0.08 9.85 9.82
CA PRO A 59 -0.20 9.96 11.25
C PRO A 59 -1.55 9.36 11.64
N TYR A 60 -2.55 9.35 10.75
CA TYR A 60 -3.88 8.80 11.01
C TYR A 60 -3.83 7.34 11.51
N PHE A 61 -2.95 6.51 10.95
CA PHE A 61 -2.86 5.10 11.34
C PHE A 61 -2.13 4.85 12.66
N GLN A 62 -1.51 5.88 13.26
CA GLN A 62 -0.80 5.81 14.54
C GLN A 62 0.15 4.60 14.65
N ARG A 63 0.87 4.31 13.56
CA ARG A 63 1.78 3.15 13.46
C ARG A 63 3.16 3.47 14.06
N ARG A 64 3.98 2.43 14.18
CA ARG A 64 5.39 2.55 14.64
C ARG A 64 6.22 3.49 13.76
N LEU A 65 5.94 3.53 12.46
CA LEU A 65 6.60 4.41 11.50
C LEU A 65 5.67 5.57 11.15
N PRO A 66 6.21 6.76 10.82
CA PRO A 66 5.41 7.95 10.49
C PRO A 66 4.81 7.91 9.08
N PHE A 67 5.01 6.81 8.34
CA PHE A 67 4.57 6.64 6.97
C PHE A 67 3.99 5.23 6.75
N VAL A 68 3.24 5.09 5.67
CA VAL A 68 2.83 3.80 5.09
C VAL A 68 3.26 3.76 3.63
N GLN A 69 3.40 2.56 3.07
CA GLN A 69 3.59 2.44 1.62
C GLN A 69 2.21 2.33 0.97
N GLU A 70 1.92 3.29 0.10
CA GLU A 70 0.69 3.36 -0.68
C GLU A 70 0.96 2.80 -2.08
N PHE A 71 0.02 2.02 -2.60
CA PHE A 71 0.06 1.41 -3.93
C PHE A 71 -1.15 1.90 -4.70
N GLU A 72 -0.91 2.67 -5.75
CA GLU A 72 -1.94 3.25 -6.59
C GLU A 72 -2.08 2.46 -7.88
N PHE A 73 -3.30 2.12 -8.19
CA PHE A 73 -3.69 1.35 -9.35
C PHE A 73 -4.63 2.16 -10.23
N ILE A 74 -4.40 2.10 -11.53
CA ILE A 74 -5.31 2.63 -12.54
C ILE A 74 -6.12 1.49 -13.16
N PRO A 75 -7.42 1.70 -13.44
CA PRO A 75 -8.24 0.68 -14.07
C PRO A 75 -7.88 0.49 -15.56
N THR A 76 -7.81 -0.77 -15.96
CA THR A 76 -7.53 -1.19 -17.35
C THR A 76 -8.70 -1.91 -18.03
N SER A 77 -9.64 -2.44 -17.25
CA SER A 77 -10.92 -2.96 -17.76
C SER A 77 -11.92 -1.81 -17.97
N ASP A 78 -12.81 -1.97 -18.95
CA ASP A 78 -13.86 -0.96 -19.22
C ASP A 78 -14.87 -0.87 -18.06
N TYR A 79 -15.05 -1.95 -17.30
CA TYR A 79 -15.88 -1.98 -16.11
C TYR A 79 -15.34 -1.03 -15.03
N TYR A 80 -14.10 -1.25 -14.58
CA TYR A 80 -13.54 -0.41 -13.51
C TYR A 80 -13.21 1.02 -13.97
N ARG A 81 -12.89 1.23 -15.26
CA ARG A 81 -12.75 2.60 -15.81
C ARG A 81 -14.02 3.44 -15.72
N TYR A 82 -15.18 2.79 -15.64
CA TYR A 82 -16.45 3.49 -15.49
C TYR A 82 -16.78 3.80 -14.02
N MET A 83 -16.22 3.03 -13.08
CA MET A 83 -16.59 3.03 -11.67
C MET A 83 -15.64 3.83 -10.76
N LEU A 84 -14.40 4.06 -11.18
CA LEU A 84 -13.40 4.81 -10.41
C LEU A 84 -12.27 5.29 -11.33
N ASP A 85 -11.60 6.37 -10.96
CA ASP A 85 -10.39 6.87 -11.62
C ASP A 85 -9.15 6.10 -11.14
N GLU A 86 -9.07 5.78 -9.84
CA GLU A 86 -7.97 5.02 -9.25
C GLU A 86 -8.36 4.22 -7.99
N LEU A 87 -7.59 3.17 -7.71
CA LEU A 87 -7.67 2.36 -6.50
C LEU A 87 -6.36 2.46 -5.73
N GLU A 88 -6.42 2.77 -4.45
CA GLU A 88 -5.25 2.84 -3.57
C GLU A 88 -5.31 1.77 -2.49
N LEU A 89 -4.20 1.03 -2.35
CA LEU A 89 -4.04 -0.04 -1.37
C LEU A 89 -2.89 0.26 -0.41
N ILE A 90 -3.11 0.00 0.88
CA ILE A 90 -2.03 -0.07 1.88
C ILE A 90 -2.01 -1.44 2.53
N PHE A 91 -0.82 -2.01 2.63
CA PHE A 91 -0.58 -3.31 3.25
C PHE A 91 0.01 -3.18 4.65
N LEU A 92 -0.74 -3.66 5.65
CA LEU A 92 -0.33 -3.71 7.05
C LEU A 92 -0.14 -5.18 7.46
N ILE A 93 1.08 -5.68 7.28
CA ILE A 93 1.43 -7.09 7.54
C ILE A 93 1.79 -7.34 9.00
N ASP A 94 1.38 -8.49 9.53
CA ASP A 94 1.87 -9.09 10.77
C ASP A 94 1.91 -10.63 10.69
N GLU A 95 2.38 -11.28 11.75
CA GLU A 95 2.52 -12.75 11.82
C GLU A 95 1.17 -13.50 11.66
N GLY A 96 0.04 -12.83 11.91
CA GLY A 96 -1.29 -13.41 11.87
C GLY A 96 -2.09 -13.09 10.60
N GLY A 97 -1.48 -12.46 9.58
CA GLY A 97 -2.13 -12.16 8.30
C GLY A 97 -1.82 -10.77 7.75
N LEU A 98 -2.73 -10.28 6.91
CA LEU A 98 -2.58 -9.02 6.20
C LEU A 98 -3.83 -8.16 6.38
N ASP A 99 -3.68 -7.00 7.00
CA ASP A 99 -4.68 -5.94 6.94
C ASP A 99 -4.45 -5.13 5.66
N ILE A 100 -5.50 -4.96 4.86
CA ILE A 100 -5.50 -4.15 3.64
C ILE A 100 -6.46 -2.99 3.84
N VAL A 101 -5.95 -1.79 3.64
CA VAL A 101 -6.75 -0.58 3.55
C VAL A 101 -7.01 -0.27 2.09
N PHE A 102 -8.27 -0.01 1.76
CA PHE A 102 -8.74 0.34 0.43
C PHE A 102 -9.26 1.77 0.44
N GLU A 103 -8.93 2.50 -0.61
CA GLU A 103 -9.53 3.79 -0.89
C GLU A 103 -9.64 3.99 -2.40
N VAL A 104 -10.67 4.69 -2.84
CA VAL A 104 -10.91 5.02 -4.24
C VAL A 104 -10.83 6.54 -4.45
N ASP A 105 -10.39 6.96 -5.63
CA ASP A 105 -10.43 8.35 -6.12
C ASP A 105 -9.80 9.40 -5.18
N ARG A 106 -8.63 9.11 -4.62
CA ARG A 106 -7.96 9.98 -3.64
C ARG A 106 -7.21 11.15 -4.27
N ARG A 107 -6.49 10.93 -5.36
CA ARG A 107 -5.89 11.99 -6.20
C ARG A 107 -6.93 12.79 -6.94
N ALA A 108 -8.03 12.18 -7.37
CA ALA A 108 -9.16 12.91 -7.94
C ALA A 108 -9.70 13.97 -6.94
N ARG A 109 -9.68 13.64 -5.64
CA ARG A 109 -10.00 14.57 -4.54
C ARG A 109 -8.85 15.52 -4.14
N GLY A 110 -7.68 15.42 -4.78
CA GLY A 110 -6.53 16.27 -4.53
C GLY A 110 -5.82 16.00 -3.20
N LEU A 111 -6.04 14.81 -2.62
CA LEU A 111 -5.54 14.43 -1.31
C LEU A 111 -4.14 13.81 -1.40
N ARG A 112 -3.29 14.07 -0.39
CA ARG A 112 -1.96 13.45 -0.24
C ARG A 112 -1.70 13.13 1.23
N GLY A 113 -1.07 11.99 1.51
CA GLY A 113 -0.86 11.51 2.86
C GLY A 113 -2.14 11.00 3.53
N TRP A 114 -2.04 10.58 4.79
CA TRP A 114 -3.17 10.04 5.57
C TRP A 114 -3.30 10.83 6.88
N LEU A 115 -4.07 11.93 6.81
CA LEU A 115 -4.28 12.88 7.90
C LEU A 115 -5.67 12.69 8.53
N GLU A 116 -5.80 12.99 9.83
CA GLU A 116 -7.10 12.93 10.52
C GLU A 116 -8.17 13.80 9.86
N GLU A 117 -7.78 14.99 9.35
CA GLU A 117 -8.68 15.94 8.68
C GLU A 117 -9.43 15.35 7.49
N MET A 118 -8.87 14.33 6.83
CA MET A 118 -9.46 13.68 5.67
C MET A 118 -10.63 12.77 6.05
N TYR A 119 -10.61 12.22 7.27
CA TYR A 119 -11.59 11.24 7.74
C TYR A 119 -12.57 11.81 8.77
N ASN A 120 -12.52 13.12 9.01
CA ASN A 120 -13.36 13.79 10.02
C ASN A 120 -14.80 14.06 9.55
N ASP A 121 -15.04 14.11 8.24
CA ASP A 121 -16.35 14.47 7.66
C ASP A 121 -17.20 13.26 7.24
N GLY A 122 -16.92 12.09 7.82
CA GLY A 122 -17.68 10.86 7.61
C GLY A 122 -17.18 9.97 6.49
N GLU A 123 -16.08 10.33 5.81
CA GLU A 123 -15.37 9.42 4.90
C GLU A 123 -14.92 8.17 5.67
N GLN A 124 -15.35 6.99 5.21
CA GLN A 124 -15.01 5.72 5.85
C GLN A 124 -13.84 5.07 5.11
N LEU A 125 -12.71 5.01 5.79
CA LEU A 125 -11.58 4.22 5.37
C LEU A 125 -11.93 2.73 5.43
N VAL A 126 -11.93 2.07 4.29
CA VAL A 126 -12.27 0.65 4.18
C VAL A 126 -11.06 -0.17 4.59
N ARG A 127 -11.22 -1.01 5.62
CA ARG A 127 -10.16 -1.90 6.08
C ARG A 127 -10.67 -3.32 6.23
N TYR A 128 -10.03 -4.24 5.53
CA TYR A 128 -10.29 -5.67 5.63
C TYR A 128 -9.06 -6.42 6.10
N ARG A 129 -9.26 -7.41 6.97
CA ARG A 129 -8.20 -8.31 7.40
C ARG A 129 -8.35 -9.66 6.74
N PHE A 130 -7.29 -10.07 6.06
CA PHE A 130 -7.16 -11.35 5.38
C PHE A 130 -6.33 -12.29 6.24
N SER A 131 -6.83 -13.51 6.42
CA SER A 131 -6.11 -14.59 7.08
C SER A 131 -5.05 -15.18 6.13
N PRO A 132 -4.05 -15.90 6.65
CA PRO A 132 -3.08 -16.60 5.80
C PRO A 132 -3.73 -17.52 4.75
N SER A 133 -4.83 -18.20 5.09
CA SER A 133 -5.54 -19.06 4.15
C SER A 133 -6.19 -18.28 3.00
N ASP A 134 -6.72 -17.09 3.27
CA ASP A 134 -7.31 -16.24 2.23
C ASP A 134 -6.23 -15.73 1.27
N LEU A 135 -5.00 -15.54 1.77
CA LEU A 135 -3.88 -14.96 1.02
C LEU A 135 -3.09 -16.00 0.20
N GLU A 136 -3.25 -17.29 0.50
CA GLU A 136 -2.57 -18.38 -0.20
C GLU A 136 -3.36 -18.92 -1.40
N ASP A 137 -4.68 -18.70 -1.42
CA ASP A 137 -5.58 -19.08 -2.52
C ASP A 137 -5.96 -17.84 -3.35
N VAL A 138 -5.32 -17.71 -4.53
CA VAL A 138 -5.49 -16.53 -5.40
C VAL A 138 -6.91 -16.42 -5.95
N GLU A 139 -7.58 -17.54 -6.24
CA GLU A 139 -8.95 -17.52 -6.78
C GLU A 139 -9.94 -17.00 -5.74
N VAL A 140 -9.79 -17.43 -4.48
CA VAL A 140 -10.58 -16.91 -3.36
C VAL A 140 -10.26 -15.43 -3.11
N LEU A 141 -8.98 -15.07 -3.14
CA LEU A 141 -8.53 -13.70 -2.94
C LEU A 141 -9.09 -12.74 -4.00
N GLU A 142 -9.09 -13.13 -5.27
CA GLU A 142 -9.66 -12.36 -6.37
C GLU A 142 -11.15 -12.07 -6.13
N GLY A 143 -11.94 -13.10 -5.78
CA GLY A 143 -13.37 -12.92 -5.50
C GLY A 143 -13.63 -12.01 -4.29
N MET A 144 -12.81 -12.11 -3.23
CA MET A 144 -12.93 -11.22 -2.08
C MET A 144 -12.56 -9.77 -2.42
N LEU A 145 -11.51 -9.57 -3.22
CA LEU A 145 -11.11 -8.23 -3.66
C LEU A 145 -12.16 -7.60 -4.58
N GLU A 146 -12.73 -8.37 -5.51
CA GLU A 146 -13.83 -7.93 -6.38
C GLU A 146 -15.04 -7.46 -5.56
N GLU A 147 -15.51 -8.29 -4.61
CA GLU A 147 -16.66 -7.94 -3.75
C GLU A 147 -16.40 -6.66 -2.94
N ILE A 148 -15.18 -6.48 -2.42
CA ILE A 148 -14.81 -5.29 -1.66
C ILE A 148 -14.77 -4.07 -2.59
N ILE A 149 -14.08 -4.15 -3.74
CA ILE A 149 -13.94 -3.01 -4.65
C ILE A 149 -15.31 -2.58 -5.18
N ASP A 150 -16.15 -3.52 -5.62
CA ASP A 150 -17.48 -3.26 -6.15
C ASP A 150 -18.43 -2.60 -5.13
N GLN A 151 -18.21 -2.85 -3.82
CA GLN A 151 -19.01 -2.23 -2.77
C GLN A 151 -18.73 -0.72 -2.63
N TYR A 152 -17.52 -0.26 -2.99
CA TYR A 152 -17.06 1.11 -2.73
C TYR A 152 -16.75 1.92 -3.99
N ALA A 153 -16.72 1.28 -5.15
CA ALA A 153 -16.67 1.98 -6.43
C ALA A 153 -18.07 2.56 -6.75
N GLU A 154 -18.15 3.82 -7.22
CA GLU A 154 -19.41 4.55 -7.43
C GLU A 154 -19.74 4.79 -8.91
#